data_AF-Q69J79-F1
#
_entry.id   AF-Q69J79-F1
#
_cell.length_a   1.000
_cell.length_b   1.000
_cell.length_c   1.000
_cell.angle_alpha   90.00
_cell.angle_beta   90.00
_cell.angle_gamma   90.00
#
_symmetry.space_group_name_H-M   'P 1'
#
loop_
_entity.id
_entity.type
_entity.pdbx_description
1 polymer ?
#
loop_
_entity_poly.entity_id
_entity_poly.type
_entity_poly.pdbx_seq_one_letter_code
_entity_poly.pdbx_strand_id
1 'polypeptide(L)'
;MPPFVMFGVIHAPGCTFLRYNIEMWKATGMALDKVDLVWLSDEIRQHGDEYWPIVMDIARTNSVRRIKSTCRSSYYCLPSRFCGSRNSYAIGKLNVDEIFYICLQCASILFQKADIWLLGMEQHDANLLARQYYKHFKKKNKAIAVLDNMLPNLLQYPQMENRRHPAWAIFMEDDKEDICFKMEKAFCPPKLAEGNPCLEYIKYIILPWFGMFEVVQKKGNGGKKTFLSMEELTADYESGALHPADVKLALEKSLNEILQPVRDHFGRNGEAKDLVEAIGECYGAD
;
A
#
# COMPACT_ATOMS: atom_id res chain seq x y z
N MET A 1 -1.85 14.57 23.47
CA MET A 1 -1.58 14.67 22.02
C MET A 1 -2.91 14.43 21.32
N PRO A 2 -3.26 15.17 20.26
CA PRO A 2 -4.44 14.83 19.48
C PRO A 2 -4.28 13.41 18.89
N PRO A 3 -5.37 12.65 18.76
CA PRO A 3 -5.33 11.30 18.19
C PRO A 3 -4.90 11.31 16.72
N PHE A 4 -4.30 10.21 16.28
CA PHE A 4 -3.86 10.03 14.90
C PHE A 4 -5.05 9.51 14.09
N VAL A 5 -5.60 10.31 13.18
CA VAL A 5 -6.79 9.92 12.42
C VAL A 5 -6.34 9.15 11.17
N MET A 6 -6.65 7.86 11.11
CA MET A 6 -6.41 7.03 9.92
C MET A 6 -7.70 6.94 9.11
N PHE A 7 -7.65 7.40 7.85
CA PHE A 7 -8.81 7.40 6.97
C PHE A 7 -8.74 6.29 5.94
N GLY A 8 -9.68 5.35 6.01
CA GLY A 8 -10.06 4.54 4.87
C GLY A 8 -11.08 5.30 4.02
N VAL A 9 -10.68 5.80 2.84
CA VAL A 9 -11.63 6.37 1.87
C VAL A 9 -12.31 5.21 1.14
N ILE A 10 -13.43 4.72 1.67
CA ILE A 10 -14.28 3.74 0.96
C ILE A 10 -15.76 4.13 1.15
N HIS A 11 -16.51 4.03 0.05
CA HIS A 11 -17.90 4.43 -0.02
C HIS A 11 -18.82 3.40 0.66
N ALA A 12 -19.79 3.93 1.41
CA ALA A 12 -21.00 3.30 1.99
C ALA A 12 -20.90 2.81 3.46
N PRO A 13 -21.89 3.19 4.31
CA PRO A 13 -22.05 2.63 5.65
C PRO A 13 -22.49 1.17 5.56
N GLY A 14 -21.81 0.30 6.31
CA GLY A 14 -22.06 -1.15 6.32
C GLY A 14 -21.16 -1.97 5.39
N CYS A 15 -20.12 -1.36 4.82
CA CYS A 15 -19.19 -2.08 3.94
C CYS A 15 -18.40 -3.15 4.73
N THR A 16 -18.72 -4.42 4.49
CA THR A 16 -18.03 -5.63 5.00
C THR A 16 -16.50 -5.50 4.87
N PHE A 17 -16.02 -4.90 3.78
CA PHE A 17 -14.61 -4.68 3.51
C PHE A 17 -13.92 -3.75 4.52
N LEU A 18 -14.57 -2.68 4.98
CA LEU A 18 -13.94 -1.81 5.98
C LEU A 18 -13.93 -2.46 7.35
N ARG A 19 -14.99 -3.18 7.74
CA ARG A 19 -15.02 -3.95 8.99
C ARG A 19 -13.90 -4.99 9.01
N TYR A 20 -13.70 -5.68 7.90
CA TYR A 20 -12.58 -6.60 7.72
C TYR A 20 -11.22 -5.92 7.93
N ASN A 21 -10.98 -4.76 7.30
CA ASN A 21 -9.73 -4.02 7.50
C ASN A 21 -9.53 -3.57 8.95
N ILE A 22 -10.61 -3.20 9.65
CA ILE A 22 -10.54 -2.85 11.08
C ILE A 22 -10.11 -4.06 11.91
N GLU A 23 -10.67 -5.24 11.65
CA GLU A 23 -10.25 -6.48 12.32
C GLU A 23 -8.80 -6.83 11.98
N MET A 24 -8.35 -6.60 10.74
CA MET A 24 -6.94 -6.73 10.34
C MET A 24 -6.02 -5.80 11.14
N TRP A 25 -6.37 -4.51 11.26
CA TRP A 25 -5.58 -3.54 12.03
C TRP A 25 -5.52 -3.87 13.52
N LYS A 26 -6.61 -4.38 14.10
CA LYS A 26 -6.60 -4.90 15.47
C LYS A 26 -5.61 -6.04 15.61
N ALA A 27 -5.66 -7.00 14.69
CA ALA A 27 -4.83 -8.20 14.75
C ALA A 27 -3.33 -7.89 14.56
N THR A 28 -2.98 -6.85 13.79
CA THR A 28 -1.60 -6.39 13.63
C THR A 28 -1.11 -5.49 14.77
N GLY A 29 -1.92 -5.25 15.81
CA GLY A 29 -1.53 -4.50 17.00
C GLY A 29 -1.64 -2.98 16.88
N MET A 30 -2.46 -2.48 15.96
CA MET A 30 -2.75 -1.04 15.89
C MET A 30 -3.44 -0.56 17.17
N ALA A 31 -2.94 0.52 17.76
CA ALA A 31 -3.50 1.14 18.96
C ALA A 31 -4.78 1.92 18.63
N LEU A 32 -5.88 1.20 18.39
CA LEU A 32 -7.16 1.78 18.00
C LEU A 32 -7.77 2.71 19.06
N ASP A 33 -7.29 2.68 20.30
CA ASP A 33 -7.66 3.65 21.36
C ASP A 33 -7.17 5.08 21.05
N LYS A 34 -6.20 5.22 20.15
CA LYS A 34 -5.62 6.50 19.71
C LYS A 34 -5.93 6.84 18.27
N VAL A 35 -6.76 6.03 17.61
CA VAL A 35 -7.11 6.17 16.20
C VAL A 35 -8.61 6.38 16.07
N ASP A 36 -8.99 7.53 15.53
CA ASP A 36 -10.37 7.79 15.16
C ASP A 36 -10.63 7.21 13.76
N LEU A 37 -11.60 6.29 13.69
CA LEU A 37 -12.05 5.69 12.44
C LEU A 37 -13.28 6.43 11.94
N VAL A 38 -13.10 7.17 10.86
CA VAL A 38 -14.13 8.06 10.32
C VAL A 38 -14.60 7.57 8.96
N TRP A 39 -15.91 7.39 8.83
CA TRP A 39 -16.54 7.03 7.57
C TRP A 39 -16.76 8.26 6.73
N LEU A 40 -16.06 8.37 5.59
CA LEU A 40 -16.21 9.53 4.70
C LEU A 40 -17.67 9.71 4.26
N SER A 41 -18.44 8.62 4.08
CA SER A 41 -19.86 8.73 3.74
C SER A 41 -20.70 9.40 4.82
N ASP A 42 -20.39 9.17 6.09
CA ASP A 42 -21.12 9.78 7.20
C ASP A 42 -20.73 11.26 7.36
N GLU A 43 -19.46 11.58 7.18
CA GLU A 43 -18.97 12.97 7.10
C GLU A 43 -19.63 13.76 5.97
N ILE A 44 -19.68 13.18 4.76
CA ILE A 44 -20.35 13.81 3.61
C ILE A 44 -21.86 13.95 3.87
N ARG A 45 -22.48 12.99 4.55
CA ARG A 45 -23.91 13.08 4.88
C ARG A 45 -24.18 14.23 5.86
N GLN A 46 -23.31 14.40 6.87
CA GLN A 46 -23.48 15.41 7.91
C GLN A 46 -23.09 16.82 7.44
N HIS A 47 -22.06 16.92 6.60
CA HIS A 47 -21.44 18.18 6.18
C HIS A 47 -21.40 18.32 4.65
N GLY A 48 -22.43 17.80 3.97
CA GLY A 48 -22.50 17.80 2.51
C GLY A 48 -22.52 19.21 1.91
N ASP A 49 -23.10 20.16 2.62
CA ASP A 49 -23.11 21.58 2.27
C ASP A 49 -21.72 22.23 2.31
N GLU A 50 -20.77 21.68 3.07
CA GLU A 50 -19.35 22.09 3.03
C GLU A 50 -18.55 21.28 2.02
N TYR A 51 -18.77 19.96 1.95
CA TYR A 51 -17.98 19.05 1.11
C TYR A 51 -18.21 19.26 -0.39
N TRP A 52 -19.47 19.26 -0.83
CA TRP A 52 -19.80 19.31 -2.26
C TRP A 52 -19.37 20.61 -2.94
N PRO A 53 -19.47 21.81 -2.32
CA PRO A 53 -18.90 23.01 -2.89
C PRO A 53 -17.39 22.94 -3.11
N ILE A 54 -16.64 22.29 -2.22
CA ILE A 54 -15.19 22.08 -2.41
C ILE A 54 -14.95 21.22 -3.65
N VAL A 55 -15.66 20.10 -3.80
CA VAL A 55 -15.56 19.22 -4.98
C VAL A 55 -15.84 20.00 -6.27
N MET A 56 -16.94 20.75 -6.30
CA MET A 56 -17.35 21.53 -7.47
C MET A 56 -16.38 22.67 -7.77
N ASP A 57 -15.80 23.30 -6.75
CA ASP A 57 -14.82 24.37 -6.94
C ASP A 57 -13.48 23.83 -7.47
N ILE A 58 -13.04 22.65 -7.00
CA ILE A 58 -11.89 21.94 -7.59
C ILE A 58 -12.16 21.64 -9.06
N ALA A 59 -13.32 21.09 -9.39
CA ALA A 59 -13.69 20.76 -10.77
C ALA A 59 -13.74 22.01 -11.66
N ARG A 60 -14.31 23.12 -11.16
CA ARG A 60 -14.42 24.40 -11.89
C ARG A 60 -13.07 25.09 -12.13
N THR A 61 -12.14 24.99 -11.18
CA THR A 61 -10.83 25.67 -11.24
C THR A 61 -9.77 24.91 -12.03
N ASN A 62 -10.06 23.67 -12.46
CA ASN A 62 -9.13 22.83 -13.20
C ASN A 62 -9.69 22.46 -14.57
N SER A 63 -8.84 22.54 -15.61
CA SER A 63 -9.22 22.03 -16.93
C SER A 63 -9.16 20.50 -16.96
N VAL A 64 -9.97 19.88 -17.83
CA VAL A 64 -9.92 18.43 -18.06
C VAL A 64 -8.50 17.98 -18.44
N ARG A 65 -7.79 18.75 -19.29
CA ARG A 65 -6.40 18.46 -19.66
C ARG A 65 -5.48 18.40 -18.44
N ARG A 66 -5.70 19.28 -17.46
CA ARG A 66 -4.92 19.33 -16.22
C ARG A 66 -5.20 18.09 -15.36
N ILE A 67 -6.47 17.77 -15.10
CA ILE A 67 -6.83 16.56 -14.33
C ILE A 67 -6.26 15.30 -15.01
N LYS A 68 -6.42 15.17 -16.33
CA LYS A 68 -5.83 14.06 -17.10
C LYS A 68 -4.31 13.99 -17.00
N SER A 69 -3.63 15.15 -16.99
CA SER A 69 -2.18 15.19 -16.83
C SER A 69 -1.74 14.81 -15.42
N THR A 70 -2.55 15.12 -14.41
CA THR A 70 -2.34 14.69 -13.03
C THR A 70 -2.49 13.17 -12.94
N CYS A 71 -3.54 12.56 -13.49
CA CYS A 71 -3.72 11.10 -13.54
C CYS A 71 -2.59 10.32 -14.23
N ARG A 72 -1.72 10.97 -15.04
CA ARG A 72 -0.59 10.29 -15.70
C ARG A 72 0.46 9.83 -14.71
N SER A 73 0.71 10.58 -13.63
CA SER A 73 1.86 10.34 -12.75
C SER A 73 1.69 9.09 -11.90
N SER A 74 0.46 8.74 -11.52
CA SER A 74 0.13 7.54 -10.73
C SER A 74 0.56 6.21 -11.37
N TYR A 75 0.82 6.17 -12.68
CA TYR A 75 1.31 4.97 -13.40
C TYR A 75 2.84 4.94 -13.59
N TYR A 76 3.58 5.99 -13.21
CA TYR A 76 5.02 6.13 -13.46
C TYR A 76 5.91 5.97 -12.21
N CYS A 77 5.38 5.58 -11.06
CA CYS A 77 6.15 5.53 -9.80
C CYS A 77 6.81 4.16 -9.52
N LEU A 78 7.49 3.59 -10.52
CA LEU A 78 8.60 2.64 -10.30
C LEU A 78 9.78 3.05 -11.20
N PRO A 79 11.00 3.22 -10.66
CA PRO A 79 12.18 3.56 -11.45
C PRO A 79 12.38 2.59 -12.62
N SER A 80 12.39 3.16 -13.81
CA SER A 80 12.34 2.51 -15.12
C SER A 80 13.65 1.85 -15.57
N ARG A 81 14.21 0.94 -14.77
CA ARG A 81 15.32 0.07 -15.22
C ARG A 81 14.99 -1.41 -15.23
N PHE A 82 14.05 -1.88 -14.40
CA PHE A 82 13.63 -3.30 -14.35
C PHE A 82 12.18 -3.55 -14.76
N CYS A 83 11.36 -2.50 -14.83
CA CYS A 83 10.05 -2.54 -15.48
C CYS A 83 10.25 -2.28 -16.97
N GLY A 84 10.42 -3.36 -17.74
CA GLY A 84 10.62 -3.35 -19.20
C GLY A 84 9.42 -2.89 -20.02
N SER A 85 8.59 -1.98 -19.50
CA SER A 85 7.52 -1.35 -20.27
C SER A 85 7.82 0.13 -20.50
N ARG A 86 8.46 0.40 -21.65
CA ARG A 86 8.41 1.71 -22.33
C ARG A 86 7.05 1.94 -22.99
N ASN A 87 6.02 1.14 -22.70
CA ASN A 87 4.68 1.55 -23.09
C ASN A 87 4.24 2.66 -22.14
N SER A 88 4.47 3.88 -22.61
CA SER A 88 3.42 4.89 -22.68
C SER A 88 2.14 4.21 -23.17
N TYR A 89 1.45 3.46 -22.31
CA TYR A 89 0.04 3.20 -22.50
C TYR A 89 -0.57 4.59 -22.57
N ALA A 90 -0.85 5.01 -23.80
CA ALA A 90 -1.70 6.13 -24.09
C ALA A 90 -2.85 6.01 -23.10
N ILE A 91 -3.03 7.02 -22.24
CA ILE A 91 -4.24 7.10 -21.43
C ILE A 91 -5.37 6.76 -22.38
N GLY A 92 -6.07 5.64 -22.12
CA GLY A 92 -7.26 5.29 -22.85
C GLY A 92 -8.28 6.42 -22.76
N LYS A 93 -9.48 6.19 -23.26
CA LYS A 93 -10.59 7.09 -22.92
C LYS A 93 -10.80 6.99 -21.40
N LEU A 94 -10.36 8.01 -20.65
CA LEU A 94 -10.77 8.16 -19.25
C LEU A 94 -12.27 8.39 -19.22
N ASN A 95 -12.95 7.65 -18.36
CA ASN A 95 -14.36 7.86 -18.10
C ASN A 95 -14.56 9.11 -17.22
N VAL A 96 -15.79 9.60 -17.18
CA VAL A 96 -16.11 10.84 -16.43
C VAL A 96 -15.96 10.64 -14.94
N ASP A 97 -16.31 9.46 -14.44
CA ASP A 97 -16.12 9.04 -13.05
C ASP A 97 -14.66 9.08 -12.62
N GLU A 98 -13.71 8.63 -13.45
CA GLU A 98 -12.28 8.68 -13.12
C GLU A 98 -11.76 10.12 -12.97
N ILE A 99 -12.24 11.03 -13.83
CA ILE A 99 -11.90 12.46 -13.74
C ILE A 99 -12.51 13.06 -12.46
N PHE A 100 -13.76 12.71 -12.18
CA PHE A 100 -14.47 13.22 -11.01
C PHE A 100 -13.91 12.65 -9.70
N TYR A 101 -13.43 11.41 -9.72
CA TYR A 101 -12.83 10.73 -8.57
C TYR A 101 -11.60 11.47 -8.03
N ILE A 102 -10.75 12.02 -8.90
CA ILE A 102 -9.62 12.86 -8.47
C ILE A 102 -10.09 14.13 -7.76
N CYS A 103 -11.19 14.74 -8.20
CA CYS A 103 -11.78 15.87 -7.49
C CYS A 103 -12.31 15.45 -6.11
N LEU A 104 -12.95 14.29 -6.00
CA LEU A 104 -13.44 13.72 -4.74
C LEU A 104 -12.30 13.41 -3.77
N GLN A 105 -11.20 12.79 -4.24
CA GLN A 105 -10.01 12.50 -3.44
C GLN A 105 -9.29 13.77 -2.98
N CYS A 106 -9.18 14.77 -3.85
CA CYS A 106 -8.63 16.06 -3.47
C CYS A 106 -9.51 16.72 -2.40
N ALA A 107 -10.83 16.73 -2.59
CA ALA A 107 -11.76 17.29 -1.62
C ALA A 107 -11.71 16.56 -0.27
N SER A 108 -11.58 15.23 -0.24
CA SER A 108 -11.49 14.49 1.02
C SER A 108 -10.25 14.86 1.83
N ILE A 109 -9.08 15.00 1.17
CA ILE A 109 -7.85 15.49 1.83
C ILE A 109 -8.06 16.90 2.40
N LEU A 110 -8.69 17.80 1.64
CA LEU A 110 -8.94 19.18 2.07
C LEU A 110 -9.97 19.27 3.20
N PHE A 111 -10.97 18.38 3.19
CA PHE A 111 -12.11 18.41 4.09
C PHE A 111 -11.72 18.04 5.53
N GLN A 112 -10.78 17.11 5.70
CA GLN A 112 -10.35 16.60 7.01
C GLN A 112 -9.63 17.64 7.88
N LYS A 113 -9.14 18.74 7.29
CA LYS A 113 -8.46 19.85 8.01
C LYS A 113 -7.31 19.38 8.93
N ALA A 114 -6.66 18.26 8.63
CA ALA A 114 -5.56 17.71 9.41
C ALA A 114 -4.25 18.50 9.26
N ASP A 115 -3.39 18.46 10.28
CA ASP A 115 -2.07 19.11 10.28
C ASP A 115 -1.04 18.36 9.41
N ILE A 116 -1.13 17.02 9.42
CA ILE A 116 -0.28 16.12 8.65
C ILE A 116 -1.16 15.19 7.83
N TRP A 117 -0.88 15.09 6.54
CA TRP A 117 -1.50 14.11 5.65
C TRP A 117 -0.54 12.95 5.46
N LEU A 118 -0.80 11.82 6.11
CA LEU A 118 -0.13 10.56 5.81
C LEU A 118 -0.91 9.85 4.70
N LEU A 119 -0.32 9.73 3.52
CA LEU A 119 -1.01 9.23 2.33
C LEU A 119 -0.09 8.26 1.57
N GLY A 120 -0.67 7.23 0.95
CA GLY A 120 0.07 6.36 0.05
C GLY A 120 0.55 7.10 -1.20
N MET A 121 1.63 6.61 -1.81
CA MET A 121 2.16 7.17 -3.06
C MET A 121 1.13 7.13 -4.21
N GLU A 122 0.13 6.24 -4.17
CA GLU A 122 -1.01 6.24 -5.09
C GLU A 122 -1.92 7.48 -4.96
N GLN A 123 -1.88 8.17 -3.81
CA GLN A 123 -2.62 9.41 -3.56
C GLN A 123 -1.78 10.68 -3.83
N HIS A 124 -0.55 10.51 -4.32
CA HIS A 124 0.38 11.61 -4.62
C HIS A 124 -0.26 12.69 -5.50
N ASP A 125 -1.02 12.29 -6.51
CA ASP A 125 -1.61 13.18 -7.50
C ASP A 125 -2.76 14.02 -6.93
N ALA A 126 -3.61 13.42 -6.11
CA ALA A 126 -4.63 14.13 -5.35
C ALA A 126 -4.02 15.11 -4.35
N ASN A 127 -2.94 14.70 -3.66
CA ASN A 127 -2.19 15.56 -2.75
C ASN A 127 -1.56 16.77 -3.48
N LEU A 128 -0.95 16.57 -4.65
CA LEU A 128 -0.43 17.69 -5.46
C LEU A 128 -1.53 18.68 -5.82
N LEU A 129 -2.71 18.19 -6.22
CA LEU A 129 -3.86 19.03 -6.54
C LEU A 129 -4.36 19.80 -5.30
N ALA A 130 -4.47 19.14 -4.15
CA ALA A 130 -4.85 19.75 -2.87
C ALA A 130 -3.88 20.88 -2.47
N ARG A 131 -2.57 20.64 -2.57
CA ARG A 131 -1.54 21.66 -2.26
C ARG A 131 -1.62 22.86 -3.19
N GLN A 132 -1.96 22.66 -4.46
CA GLN A 132 -2.14 23.75 -5.42
C GLN A 132 -3.40 24.56 -5.11
N TYR A 133 -4.48 23.88 -4.73
CA TYR A 133 -5.71 24.52 -4.28
C TYR A 133 -5.44 25.46 -3.09
N TYR A 134 -4.71 25.01 -2.07
CA TYR A 134 -4.29 25.85 -0.94
C TYR A 134 -3.52 27.12 -1.36
N LYS A 135 -2.62 27.01 -2.33
CA LYS A 135 -1.85 28.15 -2.84
C LYS A 135 -2.74 29.19 -3.52
N HIS A 136 -3.74 28.74 -4.29
CA HIS A 136 -4.63 29.63 -5.02
C HIS A 136 -5.54 30.44 -4.08
N PHE A 137 -6.06 29.80 -3.03
CA PHE A 137 -7.01 30.40 -2.09
C PHE A 137 -6.37 31.00 -0.83
N LYS A 138 -5.03 31.15 -0.78
CA LYS A 138 -4.26 31.80 0.30
C LYS A 138 -4.63 31.34 1.73
N LYS A 139 -5.08 30.09 1.91
CA LYS A 139 -5.31 29.52 3.25
C LYS A 139 -3.96 29.34 3.94
N LYS A 140 -3.80 29.91 5.13
CA LYS A 140 -2.52 30.02 5.85
C LYS A 140 -1.99 28.69 6.41
N ASN A 141 -2.86 27.72 6.69
CA ASN A 141 -2.46 26.40 7.17
C ASN A 141 -2.27 25.45 6.00
N LYS A 142 -1.02 25.22 5.64
CA LYS A 142 -0.61 24.20 4.67
C LYS A 142 -0.21 22.96 5.46
N ALA A 143 -1.07 21.94 5.44
CA ALA A 143 -0.74 20.65 6.02
C ALA A 143 0.57 20.10 5.43
N ILE A 144 1.31 19.35 6.25
CA ILE A 144 2.52 18.65 5.82
C ILE A 144 2.09 17.31 5.23
N ALA A 145 2.35 17.08 3.95
CA ALA A 145 2.09 15.77 3.35
C ALA A 145 3.32 14.87 3.51
N VAL A 146 3.12 13.68 4.07
CA VAL A 146 4.09 12.59 4.20
C VAL A 146 3.56 11.44 3.35
N LEU A 147 4.37 11.00 2.38
CA LEU A 147 4.00 9.93 1.47
C LEU A 147 4.76 8.65 1.79
N ASP A 148 4.06 7.55 2.00
CA ASP A 148 4.68 6.23 2.18
C ASP A 148 4.96 5.55 0.83
N ASN A 149 6.06 4.81 0.77
CA ASN A 149 6.52 4.18 -0.47
C ASN A 149 5.62 3.01 -0.87
N MET A 150 5.37 2.86 -2.17
CA MET A 150 4.71 1.66 -2.70
C MET A 150 5.63 0.44 -2.55
N LEU A 151 5.12 -0.62 -1.94
CA LEU A 151 5.76 -1.93 -2.02
C LEU A 151 5.72 -2.42 -3.48
N PRO A 152 6.84 -2.94 -4.01
CA PRO A 152 6.88 -3.47 -5.37
C PRO A 152 6.08 -4.78 -5.48
N ASN A 153 5.65 -5.09 -6.71
CA ASN A 153 5.08 -6.41 -7.00
C ASN A 153 6.16 -7.50 -6.86
N LEU A 154 5.78 -8.66 -6.31
CA LEU A 154 6.72 -9.78 -6.20
C LEU A 154 7.16 -10.31 -7.56
N LEU A 155 6.30 -10.27 -8.57
CA LEU A 155 6.55 -10.80 -9.90
C LEU A 155 7.18 -9.75 -10.81
N GLN A 156 7.97 -10.19 -11.78
CA GLN A 156 8.47 -9.35 -12.86
C GLN A 156 7.53 -9.40 -14.07
N TYR A 157 7.62 -8.39 -14.94
CA TYR A 157 7.01 -8.43 -16.27
C TYR A 157 7.41 -9.71 -17.05
N PRO A 158 6.48 -10.35 -17.79
CA PRO A 158 5.08 -9.95 -17.98
C PRO A 158 4.11 -10.49 -16.91
N GLN A 159 4.57 -11.36 -16.01
CA GLN A 159 3.70 -12.02 -15.03
C GLN A 159 2.98 -11.02 -14.11
N MET A 160 3.66 -9.91 -13.76
CA MET A 160 3.07 -8.83 -12.97
C MET A 160 1.82 -8.18 -13.60
N GLU A 161 1.63 -8.29 -14.93
CA GLU A 161 0.45 -7.74 -15.60
C GLU A 161 -0.81 -8.58 -15.35
N ASN A 162 -0.64 -9.85 -14.99
CA ASN A 162 -1.76 -10.72 -14.64
C ASN A 162 -2.16 -10.51 -13.18
N ARG A 163 -3.07 -9.56 -12.93
CA ARG A 163 -3.61 -9.27 -11.59
C ARG A 163 -4.32 -10.46 -10.92
N ARG A 164 -4.70 -11.48 -11.69
CA ARG A 164 -5.32 -12.72 -11.18
C ARG A 164 -4.29 -13.80 -10.88
N HIS A 165 -3.00 -13.55 -11.11
CA HIS A 165 -1.95 -14.51 -10.76
C HIS A 165 -1.93 -14.70 -9.23
N PRO A 166 -1.99 -15.93 -8.69
CA PRO A 166 -2.08 -16.14 -7.24
C PRO A 166 -0.89 -15.53 -6.47
N ALA A 167 0.29 -15.49 -7.09
CA ALA A 167 1.47 -14.84 -6.53
C ALA A 167 1.63 -13.33 -6.82
N TRP A 168 0.58 -12.66 -7.28
CA TRP A 168 0.64 -11.25 -7.65
C TRP A 168 0.88 -10.33 -6.43
N ALA A 169 0.31 -10.67 -5.28
CA ALA A 169 0.50 -9.96 -4.03
C ALA A 169 0.47 -10.93 -2.84
N ILE A 170 1.07 -10.52 -1.72
CA ILE A 170 0.87 -11.17 -0.42
C ILE A 170 -0.38 -10.54 0.20
N PHE A 171 -1.33 -11.38 0.60
CA PHE A 171 -2.53 -10.96 1.31
C PHE A 171 -2.34 -11.20 2.82
N MET A 172 -3.11 -10.49 3.63
CA MET A 172 -2.94 -10.51 5.09
C MET A 172 -3.38 -11.84 5.71
N GLU A 173 -4.25 -12.56 5.01
CA GLU A 173 -4.84 -13.83 5.38
C GLU A 173 -4.14 -15.04 4.76
N ASP A 174 -3.17 -14.84 3.86
CA ASP A 174 -2.40 -15.91 3.22
C ASP A 174 -1.90 -16.90 4.28
N ASP A 175 -2.08 -18.20 4.05
CA ASP A 175 -1.54 -19.22 4.93
C ASP A 175 -0.03 -19.44 4.71
N LYS A 176 0.57 -20.43 5.37
CA LYS A 176 2.02 -20.65 5.26
C LYS A 176 2.38 -21.16 3.87
N GLU A 177 1.52 -21.98 3.29
CA GLU A 177 1.64 -22.60 1.99
C GLU A 177 1.55 -21.54 0.88
N ASP A 178 0.63 -20.59 1.00
CA ASP A 178 0.48 -19.43 0.12
C ASP A 178 1.74 -18.56 0.13
N ILE A 179 2.24 -18.20 1.32
CA ILE A 179 3.46 -17.39 1.45
C ILE A 179 4.66 -18.13 0.84
N CYS A 180 4.80 -19.43 1.11
CA CYS A 180 5.84 -20.26 0.52
C CYS A 180 5.78 -20.22 -1.02
N PHE A 181 4.59 -20.48 -1.61
CA PHE A 181 4.38 -20.42 -3.05
C PHE A 181 4.71 -19.03 -3.63
N LYS A 182 4.32 -17.96 -2.95
CA LYS A 182 4.59 -16.57 -3.37
C LYS A 182 6.09 -16.27 -3.35
N MET A 183 6.80 -16.71 -2.31
CA MET A 183 8.24 -16.55 -2.20
C MET A 183 9.00 -17.36 -3.26
N GLU A 184 8.53 -18.56 -3.61
CA GLU A 184 9.10 -19.33 -4.72
C GLU A 184 9.03 -18.54 -6.04
N LYS A 185 7.89 -17.91 -6.33
CA LYS A 185 7.65 -17.14 -7.57
C LYS A 185 8.26 -15.74 -7.58
N ALA A 186 8.53 -15.16 -6.42
CA ALA A 186 9.06 -13.80 -6.32
C ALA A 186 10.34 -13.59 -7.13
N PHE A 187 10.45 -12.46 -7.81
CA PHE A 187 11.65 -12.04 -8.52
C PHE A 187 12.76 -11.72 -7.50
N CYS A 188 13.87 -12.46 -7.57
CA CYS A 188 15.02 -12.26 -6.67
C CYS A 188 16.31 -12.69 -7.39
N PRO A 189 16.77 -11.90 -8.38
CA PRO A 189 17.95 -12.22 -9.18
C PRO A 189 19.24 -12.19 -8.33
N PRO A 190 20.19 -13.11 -8.52
CA PRO A 190 21.45 -13.11 -7.78
C PRO A 190 22.27 -11.85 -8.06
N LYS A 191 22.89 -11.30 -7.01
CA LYS A 191 23.80 -10.13 -7.07
C LYS A 191 23.19 -8.84 -7.62
N LEU A 192 21.87 -8.73 -7.65
CA LEU A 192 21.15 -7.54 -8.09
C LEU A 192 20.17 -7.10 -7.00
N ALA A 193 20.54 -6.06 -6.26
CA ALA A 193 19.72 -5.50 -5.21
C ALA A 193 18.74 -4.43 -5.72
N GLU A 194 19.15 -3.61 -6.69
CA GLU A 194 18.31 -2.56 -7.28
C GLU A 194 17.03 -3.16 -7.89
N GLY A 195 15.87 -2.67 -7.43
CA GLY A 195 14.56 -3.11 -7.94
C GLY A 195 14.17 -4.55 -7.54
N ASN A 196 14.88 -5.16 -6.59
CA ASN A 196 14.56 -6.50 -6.10
C ASN A 196 13.42 -6.44 -5.07
N PRO A 197 12.21 -6.97 -5.37
CA PRO A 197 11.07 -6.86 -4.49
C PRO A 197 11.28 -7.54 -3.14
N CYS A 198 12.04 -8.62 -3.08
CA CYS A 198 12.33 -9.29 -1.80
C CYS A 198 13.12 -8.37 -0.86
N LEU A 199 14.09 -7.62 -1.41
CA LEU A 199 14.90 -6.69 -0.61
C LEU A 199 14.10 -5.45 -0.18
N GLU A 200 13.19 -4.95 -1.01
CA GLU A 200 12.31 -3.85 -0.64
C GLU A 200 11.32 -4.26 0.47
N TYR A 201 10.82 -5.51 0.49
CA TYR A 201 10.02 -6.03 1.61
C TYR A 201 10.84 -6.10 2.89
N ILE A 202 12.10 -6.54 2.80
CA ILE A 202 13.01 -6.55 3.96
C ILE A 202 13.21 -5.13 4.49
N LYS A 203 13.45 -4.16 3.59
CA LYS A 203 13.67 -2.76 3.91
C LYS A 203 12.47 -2.08 4.57
N TYR A 204 11.28 -2.25 4.02
CA TYR A 204 10.11 -1.48 4.44
C TYR A 204 9.21 -2.21 5.44
N ILE A 205 9.32 -3.53 5.56
CA ILE A 205 8.48 -4.32 6.47
C ILE A 205 9.36 -4.96 7.55
N ILE A 206 10.30 -5.81 7.16
CA ILE A 206 10.98 -6.71 8.12
C ILE A 206 11.91 -5.94 9.06
N LEU A 207 12.76 -5.06 8.54
CA LEU A 207 13.67 -4.25 9.35
C LEU A 207 12.91 -3.28 10.28
N PRO A 208 11.89 -2.52 9.84
CA PRO A 208 11.10 -1.69 10.74
C PRO A 208 10.34 -2.48 11.81
N TRP A 209 9.89 -3.70 11.49
CA TRP A 209 9.11 -4.53 12.41
C TRP A 209 9.97 -5.19 13.49
N PHE A 210 11.09 -5.82 13.11
CA PHE A 210 11.94 -6.58 14.03
C PHE A 210 13.20 -5.84 14.49
N GLY A 211 13.58 -4.75 13.81
CA GLY A 211 14.85 -4.05 14.00
C GLY A 211 16.07 -4.78 13.40
N MET A 212 15.87 -5.97 12.82
CA MET A 212 16.92 -6.80 12.23
C MET A 212 16.35 -7.80 11.22
N PHE A 213 17.22 -8.35 10.37
CA PHE A 213 16.91 -9.44 9.47
C PHE A 213 17.90 -10.59 9.66
N GLU A 214 17.40 -11.78 9.99
CA GLU A 214 18.24 -12.95 10.29
C GLU A 214 18.17 -13.99 9.18
N VAL A 215 19.32 -14.34 8.61
CA VAL A 215 19.43 -15.35 7.54
C VAL A 215 20.26 -16.53 8.00
N VAL A 216 19.75 -17.74 7.77
CA VAL A 216 20.49 -18.99 7.99
C VAL A 216 20.99 -19.49 6.63
N GLN A 217 22.30 -19.43 6.40
CA GLN A 217 22.90 -19.80 5.11
C GLN A 217 23.15 -21.31 5.03
N LYS A 218 22.79 -21.95 3.90
CA LYS A 218 23.02 -23.40 3.74
C LYS A 218 24.46 -23.78 3.38
N LYS A 219 25.25 -22.89 2.78
CA LYS A 219 26.65 -23.17 2.35
C LYS A 219 27.67 -22.62 3.35
N GLY A 220 28.73 -23.38 3.63
CA GLY A 220 29.93 -22.91 4.34
C GLY A 220 29.79 -22.68 5.85
N ASN A 221 29.37 -23.72 6.59
CA ASN A 221 29.18 -23.78 8.06
C ASN A 221 27.84 -23.29 8.64
N GLY A 222 26.75 -23.19 7.86
CA GLY A 222 25.41 -23.05 8.45
C GLY A 222 25.20 -21.78 9.29
N GLY A 223 26.06 -20.77 9.10
CA GLY A 223 26.15 -19.62 9.99
C GLY A 223 24.88 -18.78 9.92
N LYS A 224 24.28 -18.53 11.09
CA LYS A 224 23.26 -17.50 11.25
C LYS A 224 23.94 -16.14 11.09
N LYS A 225 23.50 -15.35 10.12
CA LYS A 225 23.95 -13.96 9.93
C LYS A 225 22.78 -13.02 10.20
N THR A 226 23.04 -11.97 10.97
CA THR A 226 22.05 -10.95 11.31
C THR A 226 22.46 -9.65 10.62
N PHE A 227 21.51 -9.03 9.94
CA PHE A 227 21.66 -7.74 9.27
C PHE A 227 20.85 -6.69 10.04
N LEU A 228 21.49 -5.58 10.41
CA LEU A 228 20.82 -4.48 11.11
C LEU A 228 20.43 -3.33 10.17
N SER A 229 20.95 -3.33 8.95
CA SER A 229 20.69 -2.28 7.97
C SER A 229 20.68 -2.82 6.54
N MET A 230 20.06 -2.06 5.64
CA MET A 230 20.01 -2.42 4.22
C MET A 230 21.38 -2.32 3.55
N GLU A 231 22.26 -1.46 4.04
CA GLU A 231 23.62 -1.27 3.50
C GLU A 231 24.44 -2.56 3.66
N GLU A 232 24.42 -3.17 4.85
CA GLU A 232 25.10 -4.44 5.11
C GLU A 232 24.52 -5.57 4.25
N LEU A 233 23.19 -5.66 4.20
CA LEU A 233 22.49 -6.68 3.44
C LEU A 233 22.77 -6.57 1.94
N THR A 234 22.73 -5.36 1.40
CA THR A 234 22.94 -5.09 -0.03
C THR A 234 24.37 -5.43 -0.43
N ALA A 235 25.37 -5.04 0.34
CA ALA A 235 26.77 -5.35 0.06
C ALA A 235 27.03 -6.87 -0.01
N ASP A 236 26.46 -7.62 0.94
CA ASP A 236 26.52 -9.07 1.00
C ASP A 236 25.81 -9.74 -0.19
N TYR A 237 24.66 -9.20 -0.57
CA TYR A 237 23.87 -9.72 -1.69
C TYR A 237 24.56 -9.48 -3.03
N GLU A 238 25.05 -8.26 -3.28
CA GLU A 238 25.71 -7.85 -4.53
C GLU A 238 27.08 -8.53 -4.72
N SER A 239 27.83 -8.75 -3.63
CA SER A 239 29.07 -9.53 -3.69
C SER A 239 28.81 -11.02 -4.00
N GLY A 240 27.60 -11.51 -3.70
CA GLY A 240 27.20 -12.91 -3.79
C GLY A 240 27.57 -13.75 -2.58
N ALA A 241 27.99 -13.11 -1.48
CA ALA A 241 28.13 -13.77 -0.19
C ALA A 241 26.78 -14.27 0.34
N LEU A 242 25.69 -13.55 0.01
CA LEU A 242 24.32 -13.91 0.36
C LEU A 242 23.56 -14.42 -0.85
N HIS A 243 23.05 -15.65 -0.78
CA HIS A 243 22.34 -16.30 -1.88
C HIS A 243 20.84 -15.96 -1.89
N PRO A 244 20.19 -15.74 -3.05
CA PRO A 244 18.76 -15.40 -3.14
C PRO A 244 17.83 -16.40 -2.45
N ALA A 245 18.15 -17.70 -2.53
CA ALA A 245 17.35 -18.74 -1.87
C ALA A 245 17.35 -18.59 -0.34
N ASP A 246 18.47 -18.21 0.26
CA ASP A 246 18.56 -18.03 1.71
C ASP A 246 17.80 -16.76 2.14
N VAL A 247 17.87 -15.69 1.32
CA VAL A 247 17.09 -14.46 1.53
C VAL A 247 15.59 -14.74 1.47
N LYS A 248 15.12 -15.46 0.44
CA LYS A 248 13.70 -15.80 0.28
C LYS A 248 13.19 -16.63 1.45
N LEU A 249 13.94 -17.64 1.89
CA LEU A 249 13.56 -18.46 3.05
C LEU A 249 13.48 -17.66 4.35
N ALA A 250 14.44 -16.76 4.58
CA ALA A 250 14.42 -15.88 5.75
C ALA A 250 13.26 -14.87 5.70
N LEU A 251 12.97 -14.32 4.52
CA LEU A 251 11.84 -13.42 4.29
C LEU A 251 10.50 -14.14 4.51
N GLU A 252 10.34 -15.34 3.94
CA GLU A 252 9.17 -16.21 4.13
C GLU A 252 8.88 -16.45 5.61
N LYS A 253 9.92 -16.83 6.37
CA LYS A 253 9.81 -17.05 7.81
C LYS A 253 9.37 -15.78 8.54
N SER A 254 10.02 -14.65 8.23
CA SER A 254 9.73 -13.37 8.89
C SER A 254 8.29 -12.89 8.60
N LEU A 255 7.83 -13.03 7.35
CA LEU A 255 6.45 -12.69 6.97
C LEU A 255 5.44 -13.59 7.69
N ASN A 256 5.72 -14.89 7.78
CA ASN A 256 4.86 -15.82 8.51
C ASN A 256 4.75 -15.46 10.00
N GLU A 257 5.83 -14.98 10.63
CA GLU A 257 5.79 -14.49 12.01
C GLU A 257 4.95 -13.22 12.15
N ILE A 258 5.07 -12.27 11.22
CA ILE A 258 4.26 -11.03 11.21
C ILE A 258 2.76 -11.32 11.01
N LEU A 259 2.43 -12.27 10.13
CA LEU A 259 1.04 -12.61 9.80
C LEU A 259 0.39 -13.59 10.79
N GLN A 260 1.16 -14.23 11.68
CA GLN A 260 0.62 -15.21 12.63
C GLN A 260 -0.50 -14.63 13.53
N PRO A 261 -0.36 -13.43 14.12
CA PRO A 261 -1.43 -12.83 14.93
C PRO A 261 -2.73 -12.60 14.14
N VAL A 262 -2.60 -12.28 12.85
CA VAL A 262 -3.74 -12.10 11.94
C VAL A 262 -4.47 -13.43 11.73
N ARG A 263 -3.74 -14.48 11.35
CA ARG A 263 -4.31 -15.82 11.18
C ARG A 263 -4.99 -16.31 12.46
N ASP A 264 -4.36 -16.08 13.62
CA ASP A 264 -4.91 -16.48 14.91
C ASP A 264 -6.19 -15.69 15.27
N HIS A 265 -6.27 -14.41 14.89
CA HIS A 265 -7.45 -13.57 15.13
C HIS A 265 -8.65 -14.05 14.30
N PHE A 266 -8.45 -14.21 12.99
CA PHE A 266 -9.50 -14.66 12.07
C PHE A 266 -9.88 -16.14 12.26
N GLY A 267 -8.97 -16.97 12.78
CA GLY A 267 -9.28 -18.36 13.14
C GLY A 267 -10.10 -18.52 14.43
N ARG A 268 -10.05 -17.55 15.34
CA ARG A 268 -10.72 -17.64 16.66
C ARG A 268 -11.96 -16.76 16.79
N ASN A 269 -12.06 -15.69 16.01
CA ASN A 269 -13.19 -14.77 16.06
C ASN A 269 -14.21 -15.10 14.96
N GLY A 270 -15.40 -15.58 15.37
CA GLY A 270 -16.47 -15.94 14.43
C GLY A 270 -16.92 -14.79 13.54
N GLU A 271 -17.05 -13.57 14.09
CA GLU A 271 -17.44 -12.39 13.30
C GLU A 271 -16.37 -12.03 12.26
N ALA A 272 -15.09 -12.11 12.63
CA ALA A 272 -14.00 -11.85 11.69
C ALA A 272 -13.96 -12.89 10.56
N LYS A 273 -14.25 -14.16 10.88
CA LYS A 273 -14.34 -15.24 9.91
C LYS A 273 -15.50 -15.03 8.92
N ASP A 274 -16.68 -14.65 9.42
CA ASP A 274 -17.84 -14.35 8.58
C ASP A 274 -17.54 -13.20 7.59
N LEU A 275 -16.74 -12.21 8.02
CA LEU A 275 -16.29 -11.12 7.14
C LEU A 275 -15.38 -11.62 6.00
N VAL A 276 -14.49 -12.58 6.25
CA VAL A 276 -13.63 -13.18 5.22
C VAL A 276 -14.48 -13.91 4.18
N GLU A 277 -15.44 -14.73 4.62
CA GLU A 277 -16.33 -15.48 3.74
C GLU A 277 -17.17 -14.52 2.88
N ALA A 278 -17.76 -13.49 3.49
CA ALA A 278 -18.53 -12.47 2.78
C ALA A 278 -17.68 -11.68 1.76
N ILE A 279 -16.39 -11.43 2.05
CA ILE A 279 -15.48 -10.80 1.09
C ILE A 279 -15.16 -11.75 -0.06
N GLY A 280 -14.94 -13.03 0.22
CA GLY A 280 -14.71 -14.07 -0.79
C GLY A 280 -15.87 -14.16 -1.78
N GLU A 281 -17.12 -14.09 -1.30
CA GLU A 281 -18.31 -14.05 -2.15
C GLU A 281 -18.36 -12.80 -3.04
N CYS A 282 -17.98 -11.63 -2.52
CA CYS A 282 -17.91 -10.40 -3.31
C CYS A 282 -16.88 -10.48 -4.45
N TYR A 283 -15.74 -11.16 -4.24
CA TYR A 283 -14.70 -11.32 -5.27
C TYR A 283 -14.92 -12.53 -6.18
N GLY A 284 -15.68 -13.54 -5.74
CA GLY A 284 -16.02 -14.73 -6.52
C GLY A 284 -17.22 -14.56 -7.46
N ALA A 285 -17.93 -13.44 -7.39
CA ALA A 285 -19.14 -13.17 -8.16
C ALA A 285 -18.90 -12.60 -9.58
N ASP A 286 -17.64 -12.40 -10.02
CA ASP A 286 -17.27 -11.82 -11.33
C ASP A 286 -16.31 -12.69 -12.19
#